data_AF-S0DDJ0-F1
#
_entry.id   AF-S0DDJ0-F1
#
_cell.length_a   1.000
_cell.length_b   1.000
_cell.length_c   1.000
_cell.angle_alpha   90.00
_cell.angle_beta   90.00
_cell.angle_gamma   90.00
#
_symmetry.space_group_name_H-M   'P 1'
#
loop_
_entity.id
_entity.type
_entity.pdbx_description
1 polymer ?
#
loop_
_entity_poly.entity_id
_entity_poly.type
_entity_poly.pdbx_seq_one_letter_code
_entity_poly.pdbx_strand_id
1 'polypeptide(L)'
;MRFGVNIVKKALREQGVHVFEQSLSMLVPDSSQKALAVRIHSGPDRSPEGFSIQKNGDFVTLTGFGPIGAMYGLFDIAETIRLYGWGHVGATTQEPFHKKRGIKFNLPFQPYADGEIYDKNMVTVRDPRFWREYIEFLAQNRYNCLSLWCENPFEYMVDIPQYPDASAISTEERREYRKLFTKVFAYARALGIDVYIITWNLRISSGIARGLGLPEEMSLYNHHSRSIGMRQHSGVIRDYFKEAVKTLMQTYPDLTGIGTSNSEELTGTPEEREQWVA
;
A
#
# COMPACT_ATOMS: atom_id res chain seq x y z
N MET A 1 -14.55 2.57 -7.14
CA MET A 1 -16.04 2.63 -7.21
C MET A 1 -16.73 1.28 -6.98
N ARG A 2 -16.48 0.22 -7.80
CA ARG A 2 -17.15 -1.10 -7.65
C ARG A 2 -17.10 -1.67 -6.23
N PHE A 3 -15.96 -1.54 -5.56
CA PHE A 3 -15.78 -1.96 -4.16
C PHE A 3 -16.79 -1.26 -3.22
N GLY A 4 -16.88 0.07 -3.24
CA GLY A 4 -17.89 0.80 -2.47
C GLY A 4 -19.34 0.40 -2.77
N VAL A 5 -19.67 0.12 -4.03
CA VAL A 5 -21.02 -0.35 -4.41
C VAL A 5 -21.31 -1.70 -3.76
N ASN A 6 -20.33 -2.61 -3.73
CA ASN A 6 -20.47 -3.90 -3.06
C ASN A 6 -20.68 -3.76 -1.56
N ILE A 7 -20.03 -2.79 -0.90
CA ILE A 7 -20.21 -2.50 0.53
C ILE A 7 -21.63 -2.00 0.81
N VAL A 8 -22.17 -1.07 0.00
CA VAL A 8 -23.58 -0.62 0.13
C VAL A 8 -24.55 -1.77 -0.10
N LYS A 9 -24.33 -2.59 -1.14
CA LYS A 9 -25.15 -3.78 -1.41
C LYS A 9 -25.17 -4.74 -0.24
N LYS A 10 -24.02 -4.96 0.40
CA LYS A 10 -23.91 -5.81 1.59
C LYS A 10 -24.74 -5.23 2.74
N ALA A 11 -24.56 -3.95 3.06
CA ALA A 11 -25.32 -3.27 4.12
C ALA A 11 -26.85 -3.32 3.90
N LEU A 12 -27.30 -3.15 2.66
CA LEU A 12 -28.73 -3.26 2.31
C LEU A 12 -29.26 -4.70 2.45
N ARG A 13 -28.50 -5.71 1.99
CA ARG A 13 -28.89 -7.12 2.13
C ARG A 13 -28.96 -7.58 3.58
N GLU A 14 -28.05 -7.10 4.42
CA GLU A 14 -28.07 -7.33 5.88
C GLU A 14 -29.35 -6.78 6.53
N GLN A 15 -29.98 -5.76 5.92
CA GLN A 15 -31.27 -5.20 6.31
C GLN A 15 -32.47 -5.85 5.58
N GLY A 16 -32.25 -6.97 4.87
CA GLY A 16 -33.30 -7.65 4.11
C GLY A 16 -33.73 -6.93 2.83
N VAL A 17 -32.99 -5.93 2.36
CA VAL A 17 -33.31 -5.15 1.16
C VAL A 17 -32.63 -5.76 -0.07
N HIS A 18 -33.43 -6.12 -1.07
CA HIS A 18 -32.92 -6.57 -2.38
C HIS A 18 -32.44 -5.38 -3.21
N VAL A 19 -31.30 -5.54 -3.88
CA VAL A 19 -30.65 -4.46 -4.65
C VAL A 19 -30.43 -4.90 -6.08
N PHE A 20 -30.88 -4.05 -7.01
CA PHE A 20 -30.66 -4.19 -8.45
C PHE A 20 -29.76 -3.04 -8.93
N GLU A 21 -28.79 -3.35 -9.79
CA GLU A 21 -27.99 -2.31 -10.46
C GLU A 21 -28.56 -2.07 -11.86
N GLN A 22 -28.70 -0.81 -12.23
CA GLN A 22 -29.14 -0.40 -13.55
C GLN A 22 -28.38 0.84 -14.01
N SER A 23 -28.37 1.07 -15.33
CA SER A 23 -27.82 2.31 -15.88
C SER A 23 -28.64 3.52 -15.39
N LEU A 24 -27.97 4.64 -15.14
CA LEU A 24 -28.65 5.90 -14.82
C LEU A 24 -29.60 6.34 -15.94
N SER A 25 -29.34 5.96 -17.19
CA SER A 25 -30.23 6.23 -18.33
C SER A 25 -31.57 5.49 -18.27
N MET A 26 -31.69 4.47 -17.41
CA MET A 26 -32.91 3.70 -17.17
C MET A 26 -33.65 4.20 -15.92
N LEU A 27 -33.19 5.29 -15.29
CA LEU A 27 -33.88 5.88 -14.15
C LEU A 27 -35.23 6.45 -14.61
N VAL A 28 -36.31 5.91 -14.06
CA VAL A 28 -37.67 6.44 -14.27
C VAL A 28 -37.89 7.56 -13.23
N PRO A 29 -38.08 8.82 -13.67
CA PRO A 29 -38.49 9.90 -12.77
C PRO A 29 -39.78 9.52 -12.03
N ASP A 30 -39.96 9.98 -10.79
CA ASP A 30 -41.16 9.75 -9.96
C ASP A 30 -41.45 8.29 -9.56
N SER A 31 -40.45 7.40 -9.67
CA SER A 31 -40.51 6.07 -9.03
C SER A 31 -40.63 6.20 -7.51
N SER A 32 -41.56 5.46 -6.91
CA SER A 32 -41.67 5.31 -5.45
C SER A 32 -40.56 4.43 -4.85
N GLN A 33 -39.66 3.91 -5.67
CA GLN A 33 -38.56 3.04 -5.22
C GLN A 33 -37.37 3.87 -4.71
N LYS A 34 -36.83 3.43 -3.57
CA LYS A 34 -35.55 3.91 -3.03
C LYS A 34 -34.45 3.69 -4.06
N ALA A 35 -33.69 4.74 -4.35
CA ALA A 35 -32.61 4.66 -5.33
C ALA A 35 -31.38 5.45 -4.89
N LEU A 36 -30.20 4.92 -5.24
CA LEU A 36 -28.90 5.57 -5.07
C LEU A 36 -28.29 5.81 -6.44
N ALA A 37 -28.14 7.07 -6.83
CA ALA A 37 -27.36 7.47 -7.99
C ALA A 37 -25.95 7.86 -7.56
N VAL A 38 -24.92 7.25 -8.16
CA VAL A 38 -23.51 7.60 -7.93
C VAL A 38 -22.97 8.31 -9.14
N ARG A 39 -22.39 9.49 -8.94
CA ARG A 39 -21.76 10.31 -9.98
C ARG A 39 -20.37 10.71 -9.54
N ILE A 40 -19.49 10.96 -10.50
CA ILE A 40 -18.16 11.51 -10.27
C ILE A 40 -18.10 12.85 -10.98
N HIS A 41 -17.77 13.90 -10.22
CA HIS A 41 -17.58 15.24 -10.74
C HIS A 41 -16.41 15.89 -10.02
N SER A 42 -15.25 15.89 -10.66
CA SER A 42 -14.04 16.53 -10.14
C SER A 42 -14.07 18.03 -10.37
N GLY A 43 -13.53 18.79 -9.41
CA GLY A 43 -13.34 20.23 -9.51
C GLY A 43 -12.04 20.66 -8.83
N PRO A 44 -11.44 21.80 -9.23
CA PRO A 44 -10.12 22.23 -8.74
C PRO A 44 -10.13 22.61 -7.26
N ASP A 45 -11.27 23.07 -6.72
CA ASP A 45 -11.40 23.55 -5.34
C ASP A 45 -11.83 22.46 -4.35
N ARG A 46 -11.86 21.20 -4.77
CA ARG A 46 -12.35 20.06 -3.99
C ARG A 46 -11.30 18.98 -3.90
N SER A 47 -11.14 18.38 -2.73
CA SER A 47 -10.32 17.18 -2.60
C SER A 47 -10.88 16.03 -3.46
N PRO A 48 -10.09 15.31 -4.28
CA PRO A 48 -10.55 14.13 -5.03
C PRO A 48 -11.03 12.96 -4.13
N GLU A 49 -10.72 13.02 -2.84
CA GLU A 49 -11.17 12.12 -1.79
C GLU A 49 -12.49 12.59 -1.12
N GLY A 50 -12.97 13.77 -1.45
CA GLY A 50 -14.21 14.32 -0.92
C GLY A 50 -15.46 13.88 -1.67
N PHE A 51 -16.61 14.06 -1.05
CA PHE A 51 -17.91 13.73 -1.64
C PHE A 51 -19.04 14.60 -1.09
N SER A 52 -20.16 14.60 -1.82
CA SER A 52 -21.42 15.22 -1.41
C SER A 52 -22.57 14.23 -1.58
N ILE A 53 -23.42 14.12 -0.56
CA ILE A 53 -24.66 13.35 -0.56
C ILE A 53 -25.82 14.34 -0.55
N GLN A 54 -26.77 14.15 -1.46
CA GLN A 54 -28.02 14.89 -1.52
C GLN A 54 -29.18 13.90 -1.47
N LYS A 55 -30.29 14.30 -0.85
CA LYS A 55 -31.48 13.45 -0.71
C LYS A 55 -32.74 14.22 -1.04
N ASN A 56 -33.53 13.66 -1.97
CA ASN A 56 -34.83 14.16 -2.38
C ASN A 56 -35.85 13.04 -2.16
N GLY A 57 -36.54 13.05 -1.01
CA GLY A 57 -37.38 11.92 -0.60
C GLY A 57 -36.58 10.63 -0.45
N ASP A 58 -36.96 9.59 -1.19
CA ASP A 58 -36.28 8.29 -1.20
C ASP A 58 -35.16 8.18 -2.26
N PHE A 59 -34.89 9.26 -2.98
CA PHE A 59 -33.82 9.34 -3.97
C PHE A 59 -32.56 9.97 -3.37
N VAL A 60 -31.47 9.20 -3.33
CA VAL A 60 -30.15 9.66 -2.85
C VAL A 60 -29.22 9.84 -4.04
N THR A 61 -28.58 11.01 -4.14
CA THR A 61 -27.49 11.26 -5.09
C THR A 61 -26.18 11.42 -4.34
N LEU A 62 -25.20 10.57 -4.66
CA LEU A 62 -23.83 10.69 -4.22
C LEU A 62 -22.98 11.25 -5.36
N THR A 63 -22.34 12.38 -5.13
CA THR A 63 -21.34 12.97 -6.02
C THR A 63 -19.98 12.86 -5.37
N GLY A 64 -19.10 12.01 -5.89
CA GLY A 64 -17.69 12.02 -5.51
C GLY A 64 -16.93 13.08 -6.28
N PHE A 65 -16.04 13.81 -5.60
CA PHE A 65 -15.13 14.78 -6.24
C PHE A 65 -13.94 14.10 -6.95
N GLY A 66 -13.93 12.77 -6.90
CA GLY A 66 -13.07 11.87 -7.66
C GLY A 66 -13.55 10.43 -7.46
N PRO A 67 -12.92 9.45 -8.12
CA PRO A 67 -13.26 8.03 -7.96
C PRO A 67 -13.12 7.52 -6.52
N ILE A 68 -12.15 8.05 -5.77
CA ILE A 68 -11.91 7.71 -4.36
C ILE A 68 -12.94 8.39 -3.46
N GLY A 69 -13.23 9.67 -3.69
CA GLY A 69 -14.31 10.36 -2.98
C GLY A 69 -15.67 9.67 -3.14
N ALA A 70 -16.01 9.22 -4.36
CA ALA A 70 -17.22 8.43 -4.59
C ALA A 70 -17.20 7.10 -3.80
N MET A 71 -16.04 6.47 -3.66
CA MET A 71 -15.90 5.27 -2.85
C MET A 71 -16.09 5.55 -1.35
N TYR A 72 -15.50 6.61 -0.82
CA TYR A 72 -15.67 6.99 0.59
C TYR A 72 -17.10 7.40 0.92
N GLY A 73 -17.79 8.09 0.01
CA GLY A 73 -19.21 8.41 0.18
C GLY A 73 -20.10 7.16 0.15
N LEU A 74 -19.74 6.12 -0.62
CA LEU A 74 -20.42 4.83 -0.57
C LEU A 74 -20.20 4.13 0.78
N PHE A 75 -19.01 4.22 1.37
CA PHE A 75 -18.77 3.69 2.72
C PHE A 75 -19.60 4.43 3.77
N ASP A 76 -19.69 5.75 3.67
CA ASP A 76 -20.49 6.59 4.57
C ASP A 76 -21.99 6.21 4.54
N ILE A 77 -22.53 6.05 3.33
CA ILE A 77 -23.90 5.58 3.10
C ILE A 77 -24.09 4.16 3.67
N ALA A 78 -23.16 3.25 3.40
CA ALA A 78 -23.25 1.87 3.86
C ALA A 78 -23.21 1.78 5.40
N GLU A 79 -22.33 2.55 6.05
CA GLU A 79 -22.25 2.63 7.51
C GLU A 79 -23.56 3.15 8.10
N THR A 80 -24.10 4.24 7.54
CA THR A 80 -25.37 4.81 7.97
C THR A 80 -26.52 3.81 7.83
N ILE A 81 -26.58 3.09 6.70
CA ILE A 81 -27.59 2.04 6.47
C ILE A 81 -27.45 0.91 7.49
N ARG A 82 -26.22 0.46 7.77
CA ARG A 82 -25.97 -0.64 8.69
C ARG A 82 -26.36 -0.29 10.13
N LEU A 83 -26.06 0.93 10.57
CA LEU A 83 -26.28 1.37 11.96
C LEU A 83 -27.70 1.89 12.20
N TYR A 84 -28.26 2.61 11.24
CA TYR A 84 -29.49 3.38 11.43
C TYR A 84 -30.56 3.10 10.35
N GLY A 85 -30.20 2.42 9.25
CA GLY A 85 -31.10 2.14 8.13
C GLY A 85 -31.20 3.27 7.11
N TRP A 86 -31.75 2.96 5.93
CA TRP A 86 -31.83 3.86 4.76
C TRP A 86 -32.45 5.23 5.05
N GLY A 87 -33.44 5.28 5.93
CA GLY A 87 -34.13 6.51 6.31
C GLY A 87 -33.20 7.59 6.86
N HIS A 88 -32.08 7.19 7.47
CA HIS A 88 -31.11 8.08 8.12
C HIS A 88 -29.98 8.55 7.21
N VAL A 89 -29.90 8.06 5.96
CA VAL A 89 -28.98 8.64 4.97
C VAL A 89 -29.40 10.09 4.76
N GLY A 90 -28.56 11.04 5.20
CA GLY A 90 -28.82 12.47 5.20
C GLY A 90 -27.96 13.21 4.19
N ALA A 91 -28.36 14.44 3.85
CA ALA A 91 -27.54 15.30 3.02
C ALA A 91 -26.28 15.74 3.78
N THR A 92 -25.12 15.65 3.14
CA THR A 92 -23.84 16.06 3.74
C THR A 92 -22.82 16.34 2.66
N THR A 93 -21.75 17.06 3.00
CA THR A 93 -20.57 17.20 2.15
C THR A 93 -19.34 17.04 3.02
N GLN A 94 -18.44 16.16 2.62
CA GLN A 94 -17.31 15.73 3.43
C GLN A 94 -16.02 15.80 2.61
N GLU A 95 -14.95 16.29 3.24
CA GLU A 95 -13.60 16.31 2.70
C GLU A 95 -12.61 15.91 3.80
N PRO A 96 -11.50 15.21 3.46
CA PRO A 96 -10.52 14.84 4.47
C PRO A 96 -9.80 16.08 5.01
N PHE A 97 -9.74 16.20 6.34
CA PHE A 97 -8.91 17.22 6.98
C PHE A 97 -7.41 16.95 6.77
N HIS A 98 -6.98 15.71 7.04
CA HIS A 98 -5.60 15.28 6.81
C HIS A 98 -5.44 14.70 5.40
N LYS A 99 -4.56 15.31 4.60
CA LYS A 99 -4.25 14.87 3.23
C LYS A 99 -3.57 13.50 3.18
N LYS A 100 -2.76 13.15 4.19
CA LYS A 100 -2.11 11.84 4.32
C LYS A 100 -2.55 11.17 5.62
N ARG A 101 -3.07 9.96 5.50
CA ARG A 101 -3.58 9.12 6.59
C ARG A 101 -2.91 7.77 6.42
N GLY A 102 -1.76 7.61 7.07
CA GLY A 102 -0.81 6.55 6.79
C GLY A 102 -0.69 5.50 7.89
N ILE A 103 -0.40 4.25 7.50
CA ILE A 103 -0.02 3.17 8.39
C ILE A 103 1.42 2.71 8.09
N LYS A 104 2.18 2.44 9.15
CA LYS A 104 3.49 1.77 9.09
C LYS A 104 3.30 0.27 9.29
N PHE A 105 3.81 -0.52 8.36
CA PHE A 105 3.79 -1.98 8.41
C PHE A 105 5.22 -2.50 8.25
N ASN A 106 5.73 -3.27 9.21
CA ASN A 106 7.03 -3.91 9.09
C ASN A 106 6.88 -5.23 8.31
N LEU A 107 7.48 -5.32 7.13
CA LEU A 107 7.63 -6.58 6.42
C LEU A 107 8.66 -7.47 7.15
N PRO A 108 8.45 -8.79 7.19
CA PRO A 108 9.38 -9.74 7.80
C PRO A 108 10.63 -10.02 6.95
N PHE A 109 10.98 -9.15 6.00
CA PHE A 109 12.14 -9.30 5.13
C PHE A 109 13.39 -8.80 5.84
N GLN A 110 14.29 -9.73 6.16
CA GLN A 110 15.44 -9.48 7.05
C GLN A 110 14.99 -8.84 8.37
N PRO A 111 14.30 -9.60 9.24
CA PRO A 111 13.83 -9.05 10.50
C PRO A 111 15.00 -8.74 11.44
N TYR A 112 14.81 -7.75 12.31
CA TYR A 112 15.80 -7.34 13.31
C TYR A 112 16.15 -8.44 14.33
N ALA A 113 15.28 -9.44 14.49
CA ALA A 113 15.48 -10.54 15.41
C ALA A 113 14.96 -11.85 14.82
N ASP A 114 15.36 -12.95 15.45
CA ASP A 114 14.98 -14.30 15.08
C ASP A 114 13.86 -14.83 15.97
N GLY A 115 13.12 -15.81 15.45
CA GLY A 115 12.10 -16.55 16.20
C GLY A 115 10.88 -16.93 15.39
N GLU A 116 10.10 -17.87 15.93
CA GLU A 116 8.92 -18.48 15.27
C GLU A 116 7.90 -17.44 14.78
N ILE A 117 7.80 -16.28 15.44
CA ILE A 117 6.88 -15.22 15.04
C ILE A 117 7.22 -14.63 13.66
N TYR A 118 8.51 -14.55 13.31
CA TYR A 118 8.95 -14.04 12.02
C TYR A 118 8.64 -15.03 10.90
N ASP A 119 8.81 -16.33 11.16
CA ASP A 119 8.42 -17.40 10.22
C ASP A 119 6.92 -17.38 9.95
N LYS A 120 6.09 -17.22 11.00
CA LYS A 120 4.63 -17.08 10.85
C LYS A 120 4.28 -15.84 10.02
N ASN A 121 4.95 -14.72 10.27
CA ASN A 121 4.74 -13.50 9.49
C ASN A 121 5.13 -13.69 8.02
N MET A 122 6.20 -14.41 7.72
CA MET A 122 6.60 -14.75 6.34
C MET A 122 5.50 -15.55 5.61
N VAL A 123 4.84 -16.49 6.30
CA VAL A 123 3.69 -17.21 5.74
C VAL A 123 2.52 -16.25 5.48
N THR A 124 2.20 -15.37 6.42
CA THR A 124 1.10 -14.41 6.28
C THR A 124 1.30 -13.45 5.11
N VAL A 125 2.48 -12.84 4.97
CA VAL A 125 2.74 -11.85 3.90
C VAL A 125 2.85 -12.48 2.51
N ARG A 126 2.98 -13.80 2.41
CA ARG A 126 2.90 -14.54 1.14
C ARG A 126 1.45 -14.81 0.70
N ASP A 127 0.45 -14.70 1.58
CA ASP A 127 -0.95 -14.94 1.23
C ASP A 127 -1.56 -13.71 0.52
N PRO A 128 -1.97 -13.81 -0.77
CA PRO A 128 -2.64 -12.70 -1.45
C PRO A 128 -3.97 -12.28 -0.81
N ARG A 129 -4.63 -13.17 -0.06
CA ARG A 129 -5.89 -12.85 0.64
C ARG A 129 -5.64 -11.89 1.80
N PHE A 130 -4.54 -12.07 2.53
CA PHE A 130 -4.14 -11.16 3.60
C PHE A 130 -4.01 -9.73 3.07
N TRP A 131 -3.25 -9.54 1.98
CA TRP A 131 -3.06 -8.21 1.40
C TRP A 131 -4.36 -7.59 0.90
N ARG A 132 -5.21 -8.37 0.22
CA ARG A 132 -6.52 -7.89 -0.22
C ARG A 132 -7.35 -7.41 0.97
N GLU A 133 -7.54 -8.24 1.99
CA GLU A 133 -8.37 -7.94 3.15
C GLU A 133 -7.80 -6.76 3.96
N TYR A 134 -6.48 -6.69 4.09
CA TYR A 134 -5.81 -5.59 4.77
C TYR A 134 -5.97 -4.26 4.02
N ILE A 135 -5.77 -4.24 2.70
CA ILE A 135 -5.97 -3.05 1.86
C ILE A 135 -7.44 -2.61 1.86
N GLU A 136 -8.39 -3.55 1.76
CA GLU A 136 -9.82 -3.27 1.87
C GLU A 136 -10.19 -2.70 3.26
N PHE A 137 -9.56 -3.20 4.32
CA PHE A 137 -9.72 -2.68 5.67
C PHE A 137 -9.20 -1.24 5.77
N LEU A 138 -8.00 -0.95 5.26
CA LEU A 138 -7.43 0.39 5.24
C LEU A 138 -8.33 1.38 4.47
N ALA A 139 -8.79 1.00 3.29
CA ALA A 139 -9.65 1.83 2.45
C ALA A 139 -11.00 2.13 3.12
N GLN A 140 -11.65 1.13 3.75
CA GLN A 140 -12.90 1.32 4.49
C GLN A 140 -12.73 2.27 5.68
N ASN A 141 -11.56 2.25 6.33
CA ASN A 141 -11.18 3.21 7.38
C ASN A 141 -10.59 4.51 6.82
N ARG A 142 -10.70 4.74 5.51
CA ARG A 142 -10.25 5.93 4.79
C ARG A 142 -8.76 6.21 4.92
N TYR A 143 -7.91 5.23 5.25
CA TYR A 143 -6.46 5.38 5.11
C TYR A 143 -6.09 5.43 3.62
N ASN A 144 -5.13 6.27 3.26
CA ASN A 144 -4.71 6.49 1.87
C ASN A 144 -3.19 6.32 1.68
N CYS A 145 -2.47 5.87 2.70
CA CYS A 145 -1.04 5.65 2.64
C CYS A 145 -0.65 4.38 3.42
N LEU A 146 0.15 3.52 2.79
CA LEU A 146 0.74 2.35 3.41
C LEU A 146 2.26 2.41 3.21
N SER A 147 3.00 2.51 4.30
CA SER A 147 4.46 2.42 4.28
C SER A 147 4.90 1.02 4.72
N LEU A 148 5.61 0.32 3.85
CA LEU A 148 6.16 -1.02 4.06
C LEU A 148 7.63 -0.89 4.44
N TRP A 149 7.95 -1.24 5.68
CA TRP A 149 9.28 -1.07 6.26
C TRP A 149 10.00 -2.41 6.33
N CYS A 150 11.24 -2.47 5.87
CA CYS A 150 12.09 -3.66 5.96
C CYS A 150 13.55 -3.25 5.88
N GLU A 151 14.44 -4.09 6.41
CA GLU A 151 15.86 -3.78 6.37
C GLU A 151 16.38 -3.78 4.93
N ASN A 152 16.11 -4.87 4.21
CA ASN A 152 16.43 -4.95 2.79
C ASN A 152 15.34 -5.75 2.04
N PRO A 153 14.48 -5.08 1.24
CA PRO A 153 13.45 -5.78 0.47
C PRO A 153 13.99 -6.42 -0.81
N PHE A 154 15.18 -6.03 -1.25
CA PHE A 154 15.58 -6.18 -2.65
C PHE A 154 15.74 -7.65 -3.04
N GLU A 155 16.31 -8.48 -2.16
CA GLU A 155 16.46 -9.92 -2.42
C GLU A 155 15.12 -10.67 -2.57
N TYR A 156 14.02 -10.10 -2.06
CA TYR A 156 12.66 -10.64 -2.17
C TYR A 156 11.88 -10.06 -3.34
N MET A 157 12.11 -8.78 -3.65
CA MET A 157 11.23 -8.02 -4.53
C MET A 157 11.79 -7.81 -5.94
N VAL A 158 13.09 -7.96 -6.17
CA VAL A 158 13.68 -7.66 -7.49
C VAL A 158 14.67 -8.72 -7.95
N ASP A 159 14.75 -8.92 -9.26
CA ASP A 159 15.86 -9.64 -9.91
C ASP A 159 16.80 -8.58 -10.49
N ILE A 160 17.99 -8.42 -9.91
CA ILE A 160 18.95 -7.40 -10.34
C ILE A 160 19.87 -8.03 -11.40
N PRO A 161 19.75 -7.67 -12.70
CA PRO A 161 20.46 -8.39 -13.77
C PRO A 161 21.98 -8.35 -13.66
N GLN A 162 22.51 -7.29 -13.06
CA GLN A 162 23.95 -7.12 -12.82
C GLN A 162 24.47 -8.01 -11.68
N TYR A 163 23.58 -8.44 -10.77
CA TYR A 163 23.91 -9.24 -9.59
C TYR A 163 22.92 -10.41 -9.42
N PRO A 164 22.86 -11.35 -10.40
CA PRO A 164 21.85 -12.41 -10.42
C PRO A 164 21.97 -13.39 -9.24
N ASP A 165 23.17 -13.51 -8.67
CA ASP A 165 23.49 -14.43 -7.57
C ASP A 165 23.40 -13.76 -6.19
N ALA A 166 23.10 -12.46 -6.11
CA ALA A 166 23.05 -11.68 -4.85
C ALA A 166 21.68 -11.81 -4.15
N SER A 167 21.35 -13.01 -3.69
CA SER A 167 20.10 -13.30 -2.98
C SER A 167 20.23 -14.54 -2.09
N ALA A 168 19.55 -14.56 -0.95
CA ALA A 168 19.45 -15.74 -0.10
C ALA A 168 18.33 -16.72 -0.53
N ILE A 169 17.46 -16.33 -1.46
CA ILE A 169 16.30 -17.13 -1.89
C ILE A 169 16.36 -17.49 -3.37
N SER A 170 15.60 -18.51 -3.79
CA SER A 170 15.63 -19.00 -5.16
C SER A 170 14.97 -18.02 -6.15
N THR A 171 15.34 -18.15 -7.43
CA THR A 171 14.74 -17.37 -8.52
C THR A 171 13.23 -17.60 -8.63
N GLU A 172 12.76 -18.82 -8.38
CA GLU A 172 11.33 -19.17 -8.36
C GLU A 172 10.61 -18.42 -7.24
N GLU A 173 11.20 -18.38 -6.04
CA GLU A 173 10.62 -17.70 -4.89
C GLU A 173 10.54 -16.18 -5.12
N ARG A 174 11.62 -15.56 -5.63
CA ARG A 174 11.63 -14.14 -6.02
C ARG A 174 10.56 -13.81 -7.05
N ARG A 175 10.36 -14.71 -8.03
CA ARG A 175 9.34 -14.52 -9.06
C ARG A 175 7.94 -14.51 -8.48
N GLU A 176 7.65 -15.38 -7.50
CA GLU A 176 6.35 -15.40 -6.84
C GLU A 176 6.11 -14.16 -5.99
N TYR A 177 7.11 -13.70 -5.23
CA TYR A 177 7.02 -12.42 -4.52
C TYR A 177 6.81 -11.25 -5.46
N ARG A 178 7.52 -11.19 -6.58
CA ARG A 178 7.32 -10.14 -7.58
C ARG A 178 5.90 -10.12 -8.10
N LYS A 179 5.38 -11.28 -8.53
CA LYS A 179 3.98 -11.41 -8.98
C LYS A 179 2.99 -10.97 -7.90
N LEU A 180 3.24 -11.34 -6.64
CA LEU A 180 2.41 -10.96 -5.52
C LEU A 180 2.42 -9.43 -5.35
N PHE A 181 3.57 -8.82 -5.15
CA PHE A 181 3.67 -7.38 -4.86
C PHE A 181 3.25 -6.50 -6.04
N THR A 182 3.44 -6.93 -7.30
CA THR A 182 2.85 -6.24 -8.45
C THR A 182 1.33 -6.15 -8.31
N LYS A 183 0.66 -7.24 -7.89
CA LYS A 183 -0.79 -7.24 -7.66
C LYS A 183 -1.18 -6.43 -6.43
N VAL A 184 -0.40 -6.51 -5.35
CA VAL A 184 -0.65 -5.75 -4.11
C VAL A 184 -0.62 -4.25 -4.39
N PHE A 185 0.39 -3.75 -5.08
CA PHE A 185 0.53 -2.31 -5.38
C PHE A 185 -0.56 -1.83 -6.34
N ALA A 186 -0.83 -2.57 -7.42
CA ALA A 186 -1.92 -2.25 -8.33
C ALA A 186 -3.28 -2.20 -7.61
N TYR A 187 -3.52 -3.14 -6.69
CA TYR A 187 -4.77 -3.20 -5.93
C TYR A 187 -4.89 -2.07 -4.89
N ALA A 188 -3.81 -1.76 -4.17
CA ALA A 188 -3.74 -0.62 -3.26
C ALA A 188 -4.06 0.70 -4.00
N ARG A 189 -3.40 0.93 -5.15
CA ARG A 189 -3.64 2.10 -6.00
C ARG A 189 -5.10 2.18 -6.46
N ALA A 190 -5.70 1.06 -6.86
CA ALA A 190 -7.10 1.00 -7.28
C ALA A 190 -8.09 1.39 -6.16
N LEU A 191 -7.69 1.25 -4.89
CA LEU A 191 -8.45 1.70 -3.72
C LEU A 191 -7.95 3.03 -3.15
N GLY A 192 -7.10 3.76 -3.88
CA GLY A 192 -6.63 5.09 -3.47
C GLY A 192 -5.63 5.06 -2.32
N ILE A 193 -4.91 3.95 -2.16
CA ILE A 193 -3.84 3.81 -1.18
C ILE A 193 -2.49 3.94 -1.90
N ASP A 194 -1.77 5.01 -1.57
CA ASP A 194 -0.37 5.17 -1.96
C ASP A 194 0.50 4.20 -1.17
N VAL A 195 1.39 3.48 -1.85
CA VAL A 195 2.30 2.52 -1.21
C VAL A 195 3.73 3.01 -1.31
N TYR A 196 4.43 3.01 -0.18
CA TYR A 196 5.86 3.34 -0.11
C TYR A 196 6.64 2.17 0.45
N ILE A 197 7.81 1.88 -0.11
CA ILE A 197 8.80 1.00 0.52
C ILE A 197 9.78 1.87 1.28
N ILE A 198 10.04 1.54 2.54
CA ILE A 198 11.02 2.22 3.39
C ILE A 198 12.09 1.21 3.78
N THR A 199 13.35 1.50 3.43
CA THR A 199 14.49 0.63 3.74
C THR A 199 15.34 1.16 4.88
N TRP A 200 16.00 0.28 5.63
CA TRP A 200 17.12 0.68 6.48
C TRP A 200 18.43 0.46 5.74
N ASN A 201 19.34 1.43 5.84
CA ASN A 201 20.67 1.31 5.27
C ASN A 201 21.73 1.24 6.39
N LEU A 202 22.79 0.44 6.26
CA LEU A 202 23.18 -0.41 5.13
C LEU A 202 23.20 -1.88 5.60
N ARG A 203 22.17 -2.65 5.25
CA ARG A 203 22.05 -4.08 5.63
C ARG A 203 21.97 -5.00 4.42
N ILE A 204 22.74 -6.09 4.44
CA ILE A 204 22.79 -7.10 3.37
C ILE A 204 22.72 -8.49 4.00
N SER A 205 22.10 -9.46 3.31
CA SER A 205 22.10 -10.86 3.73
C SER A 205 23.43 -11.54 3.39
N SER A 206 23.68 -12.70 3.97
CA SER A 206 24.80 -13.58 3.57
C SER A 206 24.71 -13.99 2.10
N GLY A 207 23.48 -14.15 1.57
CA GLY A 207 23.23 -14.38 0.14
C GLY A 207 23.69 -13.23 -0.74
N ILE A 208 23.39 -11.99 -0.34
CA ILE A 208 23.90 -10.80 -1.03
C ILE A 208 25.43 -10.74 -0.94
N ALA A 209 26.01 -10.91 0.26
CA ALA A 209 27.46 -10.88 0.43
C ALA A 209 28.18 -11.90 -0.49
N ARG A 210 27.74 -13.16 -0.50
CA ARG A 210 28.28 -14.19 -1.40
C ARG A 210 28.14 -13.82 -2.88
N GLY A 211 26.95 -13.38 -3.29
CA GLY A 211 26.69 -13.02 -4.70
C GLY A 211 27.45 -11.79 -5.19
N LEU A 212 27.92 -10.94 -4.28
CA LEU A 212 28.81 -9.81 -4.58
C LEU A 212 30.30 -10.20 -4.50
N GLY A 213 30.64 -11.45 -4.18
CA GLY A 213 32.02 -11.90 -3.99
C GLY A 213 32.67 -11.38 -2.70
N LEU A 214 31.86 -11.05 -1.70
CA LEU A 214 32.30 -10.52 -0.40
C LEU A 214 32.33 -11.64 0.66
N PRO A 215 33.19 -11.53 1.70
CA PRO A 215 33.11 -12.40 2.87
C PRO A 215 31.73 -12.31 3.53
N GLU A 216 31.18 -13.46 3.97
CA GLU A 216 29.84 -13.49 4.58
C GLU A 216 29.77 -12.69 5.87
N GLU A 217 30.90 -12.50 6.56
CA GLU A 217 31.03 -11.66 7.75
C GLU A 217 30.59 -10.22 7.52
N MET A 218 30.62 -9.76 6.26
CA MET A 218 30.09 -8.45 5.88
C MET A 218 28.58 -8.36 6.12
N SER A 219 27.84 -9.47 6.11
CA SER A 219 26.40 -9.50 6.39
C SER A 219 26.03 -9.50 7.88
N LEU A 220 27.01 -9.67 8.77
CA LEU A 220 26.74 -9.76 10.21
C LEU A 220 26.31 -8.41 10.78
N TYR A 221 25.15 -8.43 11.46
CA TYR A 221 24.69 -7.33 12.28
C TYR A 221 25.69 -7.06 13.40
N ASN A 222 26.26 -5.86 13.43
CA ASN A 222 27.13 -5.43 14.51
C ASN A 222 27.22 -3.91 14.59
N HIS A 223 27.49 -3.39 15.79
CA HIS A 223 27.60 -1.95 16.06
C HIS A 223 29.03 -1.41 15.95
N HIS A 224 29.98 -2.19 15.41
CA HIS A 224 31.36 -1.74 15.29
C HIS A 224 31.50 -0.80 14.10
N SER A 225 31.82 0.46 14.37
CA SER A 225 31.97 1.52 13.36
C SER A 225 32.91 1.13 12.21
N ARG A 226 33.98 0.37 12.48
CA ARG A 226 34.88 -0.13 11.43
C ARG A 226 34.18 -1.10 10.48
N SER A 227 33.38 -2.04 11.00
CA SER A 227 32.64 -3.00 10.18
C SER A 227 31.58 -2.30 9.33
N ILE A 228 30.85 -1.36 9.94
CA ILE A 228 29.85 -0.55 9.24
C ILE A 228 30.53 0.28 8.14
N GLY A 229 31.65 0.93 8.45
CA GLY A 229 32.43 1.71 7.48
C GLY A 229 32.95 0.87 6.31
N MET A 230 33.39 -0.38 6.56
CA MET A 230 33.79 -1.30 5.49
C MET A 230 32.65 -1.59 4.51
N ARG A 231 31.42 -1.75 5.00
CA ARG A 231 30.24 -1.89 4.14
C ARG A 231 29.91 -0.58 3.42
N GLN A 232 29.83 0.53 4.15
CA GLN A 232 29.45 1.85 3.63
C GLN A 232 30.35 2.34 2.50
N HIS A 233 31.66 2.09 2.59
CA HIS A 233 32.64 2.52 1.59
C HIS A 233 32.94 1.45 0.52
N SER A 234 32.25 0.32 0.55
CA SER A 234 32.38 -0.71 -0.48
C SER A 234 31.71 -0.28 -1.78
N GLY A 235 32.51 -0.08 -2.84
CA GLY A 235 32.00 0.33 -4.15
C GLY A 235 30.98 -0.64 -4.73
N VAL A 236 31.17 -1.95 -4.55
CA VAL A 236 30.24 -2.98 -5.06
C VAL A 236 28.92 -3.01 -4.29
N ILE A 237 28.93 -2.74 -2.98
CA ILE A 237 27.68 -2.66 -2.21
C ILE A 237 26.91 -1.39 -2.61
N ARG A 238 27.60 -0.25 -2.77
CA ARG A 238 26.97 0.98 -3.24
C ARG A 238 26.31 0.79 -4.61
N ASP A 239 27.01 0.13 -5.54
CA ASP A 239 26.47 -0.15 -6.87
C ASP A 239 25.29 -1.14 -6.82
N TYR A 240 25.36 -2.16 -5.97
CA TYR A 240 24.22 -3.06 -5.71
C TYR A 240 22.97 -2.31 -5.27
N PHE A 241 23.04 -1.44 -4.26
CA PHE A 241 21.88 -0.68 -3.79
C PHE A 241 21.34 0.27 -4.88
N LYS A 242 22.22 0.91 -5.64
CA LYS A 242 21.83 1.77 -6.76
C LYS A 242 21.04 1.00 -7.82
N GLU A 243 21.55 -0.14 -8.26
CA GLU A 243 20.85 -0.99 -9.24
C GLU A 243 19.59 -1.63 -8.64
N ALA A 244 19.58 -1.96 -7.35
CA ALA A 244 18.40 -2.49 -6.66
C ALA A 244 17.25 -1.48 -6.63
N VAL A 245 17.52 -0.22 -6.25
CA VAL A 245 16.51 0.86 -6.22
C VAL A 245 15.98 1.15 -7.63
N LYS A 246 16.87 1.25 -8.62
CA LYS A 246 16.49 1.42 -10.02
C LYS A 246 15.61 0.27 -10.52
N THR A 247 15.99 -0.97 -10.23
CA THR A 247 15.23 -2.15 -10.63
C THR A 247 13.87 -2.19 -9.94
N LEU A 248 13.78 -1.81 -8.67
CA LEU A 248 12.52 -1.74 -7.91
C LEU A 248 11.52 -0.79 -8.60
N MET A 249 11.96 0.43 -8.94
CA MET A 249 11.12 1.42 -9.60
C MET A 249 10.68 0.99 -11.00
N GLN A 250 11.53 0.28 -11.73
CA GLN A 250 11.18 -0.26 -13.05
C GLN A 250 10.22 -1.46 -12.96
N THR A 251 10.36 -2.27 -11.92
CA THR A 251 9.58 -3.50 -11.73
C THR A 251 8.14 -3.21 -11.29
N TYR A 252 7.94 -2.15 -10.51
CA TYR A 252 6.66 -1.86 -9.85
C TYR A 252 6.11 -0.48 -10.24
N PRO A 253 5.42 -0.35 -11.39
CA PRO A 253 4.91 0.94 -11.87
C PRO A 253 3.79 1.54 -11.00
N ASP A 254 3.16 0.73 -10.15
CA ASP A 254 2.12 1.15 -9.20
C ASP A 254 2.65 1.40 -7.79
N LEU A 255 3.96 1.24 -7.55
CA LEU A 255 4.59 1.65 -6.30
C LEU A 255 4.74 3.17 -6.29
N THR A 256 4.18 3.86 -5.29
CA THR A 256 4.17 5.32 -5.24
C THR A 256 5.57 5.90 -5.02
N GLY A 257 6.41 5.22 -4.25
CA GLY A 257 7.80 5.63 -4.09
C GLY A 257 8.59 4.80 -3.10
N ILE A 258 9.82 5.23 -2.90
CA ILE A 258 10.75 4.68 -1.92
C ILE A 258 11.18 5.78 -0.95
N GLY A 259 11.36 5.41 0.31
CA GLY A 259 12.03 6.21 1.32
C GLY A 259 13.13 5.38 1.97
N THR A 260 13.98 6.04 2.75
CA THR A 260 15.09 5.38 3.41
C THR A 260 15.31 5.92 4.81
N SER A 261 15.83 5.06 5.68
CA SER A 261 16.35 5.39 6.98
C SER A 261 17.89 5.31 6.95
N ASN A 262 18.53 6.46 7.16
CA ASN A 262 19.99 6.62 7.16
C ASN A 262 20.58 6.51 8.57
N SER A 263 20.05 5.58 9.37
CA SER A 263 20.41 5.40 10.77
C SER A 263 20.96 4.01 11.05
N GLU A 264 21.58 3.85 12.22
CA GLU A 264 22.07 2.59 12.81
C GLU A 264 23.29 1.96 12.14
N GLU A 265 23.26 1.77 10.82
CA GLU A 265 24.33 1.11 10.04
C GLU A 265 24.96 2.01 8.99
N LEU A 266 25.11 3.29 9.34
CA LEU A 266 25.96 4.24 8.63
C LEU A 266 26.81 5.02 9.65
N THR A 267 28.07 5.24 9.30
CA THR A 267 29.06 6.03 10.04
C THR A 267 29.25 7.40 9.40
N GLY A 268 29.85 8.33 10.15
CA GLY A 268 30.04 9.71 9.71
C GLY A 268 28.97 10.68 10.24
N THR A 269 28.99 11.92 9.74
CA THR A 269 28.02 12.97 10.06
C THR A 269 26.65 12.69 9.44
N PRO A 270 25.55 13.31 9.92
CA PRO A 270 24.25 13.20 9.29
C PRO A 270 24.27 13.49 7.78
N GLU A 271 25.03 14.50 7.35
CA GLU A 271 25.17 14.90 5.94
C GLU A 271 25.89 13.83 5.12
N GLU A 272 26.96 13.22 5.65
CA GLU A 272 27.67 12.12 4.98
C GLU A 272 26.77 10.89 4.79
N ARG A 273 25.90 10.61 5.78
CA ARG A 273 24.94 9.50 5.71
C ARG A 273 23.82 9.79 4.72
N GLU A 274 23.36 11.04 4.65
CA GLU A 274 22.36 11.47 3.66
C GLU A 274 22.89 11.39 2.23
N GLN A 275 24.13 11.84 2.00
CA GLN A 275 24.80 11.76 0.69
C GLN A 275 25.08 10.33 0.22
N TRP A 276 25.11 9.35 1.12
CA TRP A 276 25.31 7.96 0.72
C TRP A 276 24.11 7.40 -0.06
N VAL A 277 22.89 7.84 0.28
CA VAL A 277 21.65 7.41 -0.39
C VAL A 277 21.24 8.30 -1.56
N ALA A 278 21.71 9.56 -1.59
CA ALA A 278 21.47 10.49 -2.70
C ALA A 278 22.15 10.05 -4.01
#